data_AF-A0A397DEM7-F1
#
_entry.id   AF-A0A397DEM7-F1
#
_cell.length_a   1.000
_cell.length_b   1.000
_cell.length_c   1.000
_cell.angle_alpha   90.00
_cell.angle_beta   90.00
_cell.angle_gamma   90.00
#
_symmetry.space_group_name_H-M   'P 1'
#
loop_
_entity.id
_entity.type
_entity.pdbx_description
1 polymer ?
#
loop_
_entity_poly.entity_id
_entity_poly.type
_entity_poly.pdbx_seq_one_letter_code
_entity_poly.pdbx_strand_id
1 'polypeptide(L)'
;MERLGGNRGKDPMRAKMSPIFFQFLDAVFQILSQFPNAFEFNEHCLLHLANALTSGLYGTFVYDSYQQRKLAGVASRTVSVWTPLCAAASFFLNPDYTPVVGPLWVWTGHQALKLWTNYFLQHHELQT
;
A
#
# COMPACT_ATOMS: atom_id res chain seq x y z
N MET A 1 16.21 -2.90 3.36
CA MET A 1 14.98 -3.65 3.64
C MET A 1 14.89 -3.95 5.14
N GLU A 2 15.15 -2.95 5.99
CA GLU A 2 15.22 -3.15 7.44
C GLU A 2 13.84 -3.28 8.09
N ARG A 3 12.81 -2.66 7.48
CA ARG A 3 11.45 -2.63 8.05
C ARG A 3 10.57 -3.82 7.64
N LEU A 4 10.89 -4.49 6.54
CA LEU A 4 10.08 -5.57 5.94
C LEU A 4 10.61 -6.98 6.22
N GLY A 5 11.80 -7.13 6.82
CA GLY A 5 12.33 -8.39 7.34
C GLY A 5 12.60 -9.46 6.27
N GLY A 6 13.75 -9.37 5.61
CA GLY A 6 14.12 -10.29 4.52
C GLY A 6 14.61 -11.69 4.94
N ASN A 7 14.86 -11.99 6.24
CA ASN A 7 15.48 -13.26 6.65
C ASN A 7 14.84 -13.87 7.92
N ARG A 8 14.24 -15.07 7.79
CA ARG A 8 13.45 -15.73 8.83
C ARG A 8 14.29 -16.76 9.57
N GLY A 9 14.80 -16.41 10.76
CA GLY A 9 15.40 -17.42 11.64
C GLY A 9 15.90 -16.86 12.97
N LYS A 10 16.86 -15.93 12.94
CA LYS A 10 17.47 -15.33 14.14
C LYS A 10 18.06 -13.95 13.84
N ASP A 11 17.31 -13.10 13.13
CA ASP A 11 17.84 -11.80 12.70
C ASP A 11 17.53 -10.69 13.73
N PRO A 12 18.53 -10.05 14.38
CA PRO A 12 18.33 -8.84 15.18
C PRO A 12 17.64 -7.71 14.39
N MET A 13 17.60 -7.79 13.06
CA MET A 13 16.84 -6.88 12.20
C MET A 13 15.32 -6.97 12.38
N ARG A 14 14.75 -8.03 13.00
CA ARG A 14 13.32 -8.07 13.36
C ARG A 14 12.92 -6.96 14.32
N ALA A 15 13.82 -6.51 15.19
CA ALA A 15 13.55 -5.37 16.09
C ALA A 15 13.39 -4.05 15.33
N LYS A 16 13.92 -3.97 14.10
CA LYS A 16 13.70 -2.82 13.21
C LYS A 16 12.42 -2.95 12.40
N MET A 17 11.79 -4.12 12.31
CA MET A 17 10.53 -4.28 11.57
C MET A 17 9.43 -3.44 12.21
N SER A 18 8.77 -2.63 11.39
CA SER A 18 7.65 -1.81 11.82
C SER A 18 6.75 -1.54 10.61
N PRO A 19 5.42 -1.71 10.75
CA PRO A 19 4.49 -1.61 9.63
C PRO A 19 4.18 -0.16 9.24
N ILE A 20 5.16 0.76 9.26
CA ILE A 20 4.93 2.20 9.10
C ILE A 20 4.25 2.54 7.77
N PHE A 21 4.78 2.01 6.66
CA PHE A 21 4.18 2.29 5.36
C PHE A 21 2.82 1.57 5.19
N PHE A 22 2.64 0.43 5.86
CA PHE A 22 1.35 -0.24 5.89
C PHE A 22 0.29 0.57 6.69
N GLN A 23 0.67 1.13 7.84
CA GLN A 23 -0.16 2.06 8.62
C GLN A 23 -0.53 3.31 7.81
N PHE A 24 0.38 3.82 7.00
CA PHE A 24 0.09 4.89 6.06
C PHE A 24 -0.98 4.49 5.04
N LEU A 25 -0.88 3.30 4.44
CA LEU A 25 -1.91 2.82 3.50
C LEU A 25 -3.28 2.62 4.18
N ASP A 26 -3.30 2.09 5.40
CA ASP A 26 -4.53 1.96 6.18
C ASP A 26 -5.15 3.34 6.47
N ALA A 27 -4.35 4.33 6.86
CA ALA A 27 -4.83 5.70 7.05
C ALA A 27 -5.41 6.30 5.76
N VAL A 28 -4.79 6.04 4.60
CA VAL A 28 -5.36 6.47 3.30
C VAL A 28 -6.68 5.75 3.02
N PHE A 29 -6.79 4.46 3.32
CA PHE A 29 -8.05 3.71 3.22
C PHE A 29 -9.15 4.30 4.12
N GLN A 30 -8.83 4.74 5.34
CA GLN A 30 -9.82 5.40 6.22
C GLN A 30 -10.36 6.69 5.58
N ILE A 31 -9.49 7.50 4.97
CA ILE A 31 -9.90 8.75 4.33
C ILE A 31 -10.69 8.46 3.05
N LEU A 32 -10.26 7.50 2.23
CA LEU A 32 -10.98 7.04 1.04
C LEU A 32 -12.39 6.54 1.41
N SER A 33 -12.52 5.82 2.52
CA SER A 33 -13.80 5.30 3.03
C SER A 33 -14.75 6.40 3.51
N GLN A 34 -14.24 7.55 3.95
CA GLN A 34 -15.04 8.71 4.34
C GLN A 34 -15.40 9.60 3.15
N PHE A 35 -14.53 9.66 2.14
CA PHE A 35 -14.66 10.50 0.95
C PHE A 35 -14.48 9.67 -0.33
N PRO A 36 -15.45 8.81 -0.69
CA PRO A 36 -15.31 7.83 -1.78
C PRO A 36 -15.02 8.48 -3.14
N ASN A 37 -15.46 9.72 -3.36
CA ASN A 37 -15.35 10.40 -4.64
C ASN A 37 -14.16 11.39 -4.70
N ALA A 38 -13.43 11.58 -3.59
CA ALA A 38 -12.38 12.61 -3.50
C ALA A 38 -11.02 12.16 -4.03
N PHE A 39 -10.85 10.87 -4.36
CA PHE A 39 -9.61 10.30 -4.86
C PHE A 39 -9.80 9.68 -6.24
N GLU A 40 -8.82 9.91 -7.11
CA GLU A 40 -8.79 9.35 -8.47
C GLU A 40 -8.54 7.84 -8.45
N PHE A 41 -7.83 7.33 -7.44
CA PHE A 41 -7.60 5.90 -7.26
C PHE A 41 -8.67 5.26 -6.38
N ASN A 42 -8.93 3.97 -6.60
CA ASN A 42 -9.86 3.17 -5.81
C ASN A 42 -9.12 2.28 -4.80
N GLU A 43 -9.89 1.49 -4.03
CA GLU A 43 -9.34 0.59 -3.03
C GLU A 43 -8.41 -0.50 -3.62
N HIS A 44 -8.67 -0.96 -4.85
CA HIS A 44 -7.81 -1.96 -5.50
C HIS A 44 -6.38 -1.46 -5.70
N CYS A 45 -6.19 -0.15 -5.90
CA CYS A 45 -4.87 0.46 -5.94
C CYS A 45 -4.13 0.29 -4.60
N LEU A 46 -4.82 0.58 -3.49
CA LEU A 46 -4.27 0.44 -2.15
C LEU A 46 -3.95 -1.02 -1.81
N LEU A 47 -4.84 -1.96 -2.17
CA LEU A 47 -4.62 -3.40 -2.00
C LEU A 47 -3.39 -3.89 -2.79
N HIS A 48 -3.24 -3.45 -4.04
CA HIS A 48 -2.09 -3.78 -4.88
C HIS A 48 -0.78 -3.30 -4.26
N LEU A 49 -0.74 -2.04 -3.79
CA LEU A 49 0.43 -1.49 -3.11
C LEU A 49 0.74 -2.24 -1.82
N ALA A 50 -0.28 -2.56 -1.02
CA ALA A 50 -0.13 -3.27 0.23
C ALA A 50 0.45 -4.68 0.03
N ASN A 51 -0.08 -5.43 -0.94
CA ASN A 51 0.42 -6.76 -1.31
C ASN A 51 1.83 -6.70 -1.94
N ALA A 52 2.15 -5.63 -2.67
CA ALA A 52 3.48 -5.40 -3.22
C ALA A 52 4.58 -5.22 -2.14
N LEU A 53 4.22 -4.78 -0.93
CA LEU A 53 5.18 -4.60 0.17
C LEU A 53 5.73 -5.90 0.72
N THR A 54 4.91 -6.95 0.74
CA THR A 54 5.25 -8.24 1.38
C THR A 54 5.56 -9.34 0.38
N SER A 55 5.08 -9.22 -0.86
CA SER A 55 5.27 -10.24 -1.91
C SER A 55 6.70 -10.35 -2.43
N GLY A 56 7.48 -9.26 -2.39
CA GLY A 56 8.83 -9.23 -3.00
C GLY A 56 8.83 -9.25 -4.54
N LEU A 57 7.66 -9.11 -5.17
CA LEU A 57 7.50 -9.16 -6.63
C LEU A 57 8.09 -7.94 -7.35
N TYR A 58 8.11 -6.79 -6.68
CA TYR A 58 8.54 -5.52 -7.26
C TYR A 58 9.79 -4.98 -6.57
N GLY A 59 10.67 -4.34 -7.36
CA GLY A 59 11.85 -3.66 -6.80
C GLY A 59 11.54 -2.28 -6.19
N THR A 60 10.30 -1.80 -6.30
CA THR A 60 9.92 -0.44 -5.88
C THR A 60 10.22 -0.17 -4.41
N PHE A 61 9.97 -1.15 -3.53
CA PHE A 61 10.09 -1.02 -2.08
C PHE A 61 11.33 -1.71 -1.49
N VAL A 62 12.28 -2.12 -2.33
CA VAL A 62 13.51 -2.80 -1.90
C VAL A 62 14.60 -1.77 -1.59
N TYR A 63 15.53 -2.15 -0.70
CA TYR A 63 16.61 -1.31 -0.15
C TYR A 63 16.10 -0.15 0.74
N ASP A 64 17.00 0.51 1.46
CA ASP A 64 16.66 1.55 2.45
C ASP A 64 16.96 2.97 1.97
N SER A 65 17.68 3.11 0.85
CA SER A 65 17.98 4.42 0.27
C SER A 65 18.02 4.40 -1.26
N TYR A 66 17.81 5.56 -1.85
CA TYR A 66 17.96 5.75 -3.30
C TYR A 66 19.36 5.36 -3.80
N GLN A 67 20.42 5.69 -3.04
CA GLN A 67 21.79 5.34 -3.39
C GLN A 67 21.98 3.81 -3.47
N GLN A 68 21.46 3.06 -2.48
CA GLN A 68 21.52 1.59 -2.51
C GLN A 68 20.79 1.02 -3.72
N ARG A 69 19.60 1.55 -4.04
CA ARG A 69 18.82 1.13 -5.23
C ARG A 69 19.58 1.38 -6.54
N LYS A 70 20.26 2.53 -6.64
CA LYS A 70 21.07 2.88 -7.82
C LYS A 70 22.27 1.95 -7.96
N LEU A 71 23.02 1.73 -6.88
CA LEU A 71 24.18 0.82 -6.87
C LEU A 71 23.80 -0.62 -7.20
N ALA A 72 22.65 -1.09 -6.75
CA ALA A 72 22.15 -2.43 -7.03
C ALA A 72 21.53 -2.60 -8.44
N GLY A 73 21.36 -1.51 -9.20
CA GLY A 73 20.76 -1.54 -10.54
C GLY A 73 19.29 -1.95 -10.53
N VAL A 74 18.52 -1.57 -9.49
CA VAL A 74 17.13 -2.04 -9.31
C VAL A 74 16.25 -1.76 -10.51
N ALA A 75 16.37 -0.57 -11.12
CA ALA A 75 15.53 -0.13 -12.23
C ALA A 75 15.66 -1.00 -13.49
N SER A 76 16.82 -1.62 -13.73
CA SER A 76 17.04 -2.50 -14.88
C SER A 76 16.79 -3.98 -14.56
N ARG A 77 16.78 -4.36 -13.28
CA ARG A 77 16.72 -5.75 -12.82
C ARG A 77 15.37 -6.18 -12.27
N THR A 78 14.46 -5.24 -12.07
CA THR A 78 13.16 -5.50 -11.42
C THR A 78 12.05 -4.70 -12.08
N VAL A 79 10.82 -5.19 -11.91
CA VAL A 79 9.61 -4.48 -12.35
C VAL A 79 9.17 -3.49 -11.28
N SER A 80 8.65 -2.34 -11.72
CA SER A 80 8.04 -1.34 -10.85
C SER A 80 6.61 -1.74 -10.51
N VAL A 81 6.20 -1.53 -9.25
CA VAL A 81 4.80 -1.69 -8.80
C VAL A 81 3.82 -0.85 -9.62
N TRP A 82 4.29 0.25 -10.21
CA TRP A 82 3.51 1.15 -11.04
C TRP A 82 3.26 0.61 -12.45
N THR A 83 4.06 -0.34 -12.93
CA THR A 83 3.95 -0.87 -14.30
C THR A 83 2.57 -1.53 -14.54
N PRO A 84 2.07 -2.43 -13.68
CA PRO A 84 0.71 -2.96 -13.81
C PRO A 84 -0.38 -1.89 -13.64
N LEU A 85 -0.14 -0.90 -12.76
CA LEU A 85 -1.08 0.16 -12.49
C LEU A 85 -1.32 1.04 -13.73
N CYS A 86 -0.25 1.41 -14.43
CA CYS A 86 -0.37 2.15 -15.69
C CYS A 86 -0.93 1.29 -16.83
N ALA A 87 -0.57 0.00 -16.88
CA ALA A 87 -1.06 -0.90 -17.93
C ALA A 87 -2.56 -1.22 -17.81
N ALA A 88 -3.09 -1.26 -16.60
CA ALA A 88 -4.49 -1.57 -16.31
C ALA A 88 -5.17 -0.44 -15.51
N ALA A 89 -4.94 0.82 -15.90
CA ALA A 89 -5.39 2.00 -15.16
C ALA A 89 -6.89 1.96 -14.84
N SER A 90 -7.74 1.52 -15.77
CA SER A 90 -9.20 1.43 -15.57
C SER A 90 -9.62 0.55 -14.38
N PHE A 91 -8.79 -0.41 -13.97
CA PHE A 91 -9.05 -1.26 -12.80
C PHE A 91 -8.72 -0.56 -11.48
N PHE A 92 -7.80 0.41 -11.50
CA PHE A 92 -7.29 1.10 -10.31
C PHE A 92 -7.87 2.50 -10.12
N LEU A 93 -8.52 3.05 -11.14
CA LEU A 93 -9.15 4.36 -11.10
C LEU A 93 -10.59 4.28 -10.58
N ASN A 94 -11.01 5.36 -9.95
CA ASN A 94 -12.35 5.56 -9.44
C ASN A 94 -13.21 6.26 -10.49
N PRO A 95 -14.25 5.61 -11.04
CA PRO A 95 -15.11 6.21 -12.07
C PRO A 95 -15.93 7.39 -11.52
N ASP A 96 -16.18 7.43 -10.21
CA ASP A 96 -16.97 8.46 -9.53
C ASP A 96 -16.10 9.61 -8.98
N TYR A 97 -14.82 9.67 -9.37
CA TYR A 97 -13.91 10.71 -8.93
C TYR A 97 -14.41 12.10 -9.33
N THR A 98 -14.55 12.98 -8.33
CA THR A 98 -14.87 14.39 -8.52
C THR A 98 -13.82 15.24 -7.79
N PRO A 99 -13.12 16.14 -8.49
CA PRO A 99 -12.13 17.02 -7.87
C PRO A 99 -12.75 17.86 -6.75
N VAL A 100 -12.23 17.71 -5.53
CA VAL A 100 -12.67 18.52 -4.38
C VAL A 100 -11.85 19.79 -4.33
N VAL A 101 -12.54 20.95 -4.35
CA VAL A 101 -11.89 22.25 -4.19
C VAL A 101 -11.79 22.57 -2.69
N GLY A 102 -10.60 22.42 -2.12
CA GLY A 102 -10.31 22.71 -0.71
C GLY A 102 -9.86 21.48 0.11
N PRO A 103 -9.60 21.65 1.42
CA PRO A 103 -9.15 20.56 2.28
C PRO A 103 -10.29 19.59 2.62
N LEU A 104 -9.94 18.31 2.80
CA LEU A 104 -10.84 17.29 3.36
C LEU A 104 -10.82 17.37 4.89
N TRP A 105 -11.98 17.54 5.50
CA TRP A 105 -12.14 17.57 6.95
C TRP A 105 -12.46 16.17 7.49
N VAL A 106 -11.41 15.38 7.73
CA VAL A 106 -11.51 13.98 8.14
C VAL A 106 -12.02 13.82 9.57
N TRP A 107 -12.86 12.82 9.81
CA TRP A 107 -13.21 12.38 11.15
C TRP A 107 -12.21 11.37 11.67
N THR A 108 -11.55 11.71 12.77
CA THR A 108 -10.49 10.90 13.41
C THR A 108 -10.97 10.17 14.67
N GLY A 109 -12.26 10.27 15.02
CA GLY A 109 -12.84 9.56 16.14
C GLY A 109 -12.82 8.04 15.92
N HIS A 110 -12.59 7.25 16.96
CA HIS A 110 -12.52 5.79 16.89
C HIS A 110 -13.79 5.15 16.28
N GLN A 111 -14.94 5.79 16.42
CA GLN A 111 -16.21 5.35 15.82
C GLN A 111 -16.25 5.46 14.29
N ALA A 112 -15.40 6.30 13.70
CA ALA A 112 -15.31 6.48 12.25
C ALA A 112 -14.31 5.52 11.60
N LEU A 113 -13.46 4.86 12.40
CA LEU A 113 -12.47 3.90 11.90
C LEU A 113 -13.13 2.59 11.50
N LYS A 114 -12.84 2.15 10.28
CA LYS A 114 -13.31 0.88 9.74
C LYS A 114 -12.13 -0.10 9.68
N LEU A 115 -12.36 -1.36 10.05
CA LEU A 115 -11.38 -2.40 9.74
C LEU A 115 -11.28 -2.52 8.22
N TRP A 116 -10.06 -2.48 7.67
CA TRP A 116 -9.83 -2.72 6.25
C TRP A 116 -9.97 -4.23 5.93
N THR A 117 -11.22 -4.70 5.89
CA THR A 117 -11.56 -6.12 5.75
C THR A 117 -10.98 -6.74 4.49
N ASN A 118 -11.01 -6.02 3.37
CA ASN A 118 -10.50 -6.51 2.09
C ASN A 118 -8.98 -6.75 2.07
N TYR A 119 -8.23 -6.16 3.01
CA TYR A 119 -6.82 -6.48 3.19
C TYR A 119 -6.58 -7.46 4.34
N PHE A 120 -7.08 -7.15 5.53
CA PHE A 120 -6.77 -7.94 6.74
C PHE A 120 -7.46 -9.30 6.78
N LEU A 121 -8.62 -9.43 6.12
CA LEU A 121 -9.38 -10.67 6.03
C LEU A 121 -9.33 -11.28 4.62
N GLN A 122 -8.41 -10.81 3.76
CA GLN A 122 -8.32 -11.24 2.35
C GLN A 122 -8.06 -12.75 2.14
N HIS A 123 -7.58 -13.44 3.18
CA HIS A 123 -7.30 -14.88 3.18
C HIS A 123 -8.18 -15.65 4.17
N HIS A 124 -9.15 -14.98 4.79
CA HIS A 124 -10.07 -15.66 5.68
C HIS A 124 -11.14 -16.34 4.81
N GLU A 125 -11.20 -17.67 4.86
CA GLU A 125 -12.27 -18.41 4.20
C GLU A 125 -13.60 -18.02 4.85
N LEU A 126 -14.53 -17.47 4.05
CA LEU A 126 -15.91 -17.35 4.48
C LEU A 126 -16.48 -18.77 4.49
N GLN A 127 -16.53 -19.40 5.66
CA GLN A 127 -17.42 -20.53 5.88
C GLN A 127 -18.86 -19.97 5.80
N THR A 128 -19.40 -19.91 4.59
CA THR A 128 -20.85 -19.84 4.33
C THR A 128 -21.44 -21.24 4.31
#